data_AF-A0A8T4HZD6-F1
#
_entry.id   AF-A0A8T4HZD6-F1
#
_cell.length_a   1.000
_cell.length_b   1.000
_cell.length_c   1.000
_cell.angle_alpha   90.00
_cell.angle_beta   90.00
_cell.angle_gamma   90.00
#
_symmetry.space_group_name_H-M   'P 1'
#
loop_
_entity.id
_entity.type
_entity.pdbx_description
1 polymer ?
#
loop_
_entity_poly.entity_id
_entity_poly.type
_entity_poly.pdbx_seq_one_letter_code
_entity_poly.pdbx_strand_id
1 'polypeptide(L)' 'LRALAQRIPEQQFVAVRGAYGEQVDYDGLDNVEVLALVPGEEMAERVYGRTRVLLMPSSYESWGRAGCEALASGIPVVA' A
#
# COMPACT_ATOMS: atom_id res chain seq x y z
N LEU A 1 -7.81 1.62 -4.63
CA LEU A 1 -7.79 1.97 -3.19
C LEU A 1 -8.82 3.03 -2.81
N ARG A 2 -8.83 4.24 -3.41
CA ARG A 2 -9.73 5.36 -3.03
C ARG A 2 -11.20 4.95 -2.87
N ALA A 3 -11.73 4.24 -3.86
CA ALA A 3 -13.12 3.79 -3.85
C ALA A 3 -13.44 2.74 -2.77
N LEU A 4 -12.42 2.01 -2.28
CA LEU A 4 -12.54 1.06 -1.18
C LEU A 4 -12.56 1.83 0.14
N ALA A 5 -11.62 2.77 0.34
CA ALA A 5 -11.54 3.60 1.53
C ALA A 5 -12.85 4.38 1.81
N GLN A 6 -13.53 4.85 0.76
CA GLN A 6 -14.84 5.50 0.86
C GLN A 6 -15.98 4.55 1.26
N ARG A 7 -15.88 3.26 0.93
CA ARG A 7 -16.93 2.26 1.20
C ARG A 7 -16.81 1.62 2.57
N ILE A 8 -15.62 1.63 3.16
CA ILE A 8 -15.32 1.07 4.49
C ILE A 8 -14.53 2.09 5.32
N PRO A 9 -15.17 3.20 5.74
CA PRO A 9 -14.51 4.32 6.43
C PRO A 9 -13.87 3.93 7.77
N GLU A 10 -14.34 2.87 8.41
CA GLU A 10 -13.80 2.33 9.66
C GLU A 10 -12.45 1.63 9.47
N GLN A 11 -12.14 1.17 8.25
CA GLN A 11 -10.89 0.48 7.96
C GLN A 11 -9.79 1.50 7.65
N GLN A 12 -8.67 1.39 8.36
CA GLN A 12 -7.48 2.19 8.11
C GLN A 12 -6.66 1.59 6.96
N PHE A 13 -6.17 2.47 6.09
CA PHE A 13 -5.29 2.14 4.97
C PHE A 13 -3.97 2.91 5.06
N VAL A 14 -2.90 2.29 4.58
CA VAL A 14 -1.62 2.95 4.33
C VAL A 14 -1.33 2.86 2.84
N ALA A 15 -1.07 4.01 2.21
CA ALA A 15 -0.59 4.10 0.84
C ALA A 15 0.86 4.61 0.85
N VAL A 16 1.70 4.07 -0.03
CA VAL A 16 3.10 4.54 -0.19
C VAL A 16 3.21 5.19 -1.55
N ARG A 17 3.68 6.45 -1.61
CA ARG A 17 3.93 7.11 -2.90
C ARG A 17 5.07 6.40 -3.63
N GLY A 18 4.80 5.99 -4.86
CA GLY A 18 5.80 5.46 -5.77
C GLY A 18 6.71 6.55 -6.33
N ALA A 19 7.88 6.16 -6.84
CA ALA A 19 8.82 7.06 -7.52
C ALA A 19 8.45 7.32 -8.99
N TYR A 20 7.45 6.62 -9.54
CA TYR A 20 7.12 6.62 -10.96
C TYR A 20 5.61 6.72 -11.17
N GLY A 21 5.22 7.35 -12.28
CA GLY A 21 3.83 7.43 -12.75
C GLY A 21 2.98 8.42 -11.96
N GLU A 22 1.76 8.64 -12.46
CA GLU A 22 0.75 9.46 -11.80
C GLU A 22 0.29 8.77 -10.52
N GLN A 23 0.28 9.52 -9.42
CA GLN A 23 -0.16 9.02 -8.12
C GLN A 23 -1.63 9.36 -7.90
N VAL A 24 -2.39 8.40 -7.36
CA VAL A 24 -3.77 8.65 -6.95
C VAL A 24 -3.79 9.59 -5.74
N ASP A 25 -4.63 10.62 -5.81
CA ASP A 25 -4.88 11.54 -4.71
C ASP A 25 -5.88 10.94 -3.69
N TYR A 26 -5.54 11.08 -2.42
CA TYR A 26 -6.33 10.62 -1.27
C TYR A 26 -6.78 11.77 -0.37
N ASP A 27 -6.62 13.02 -0.80
CA ASP A 27 -7.10 14.20 -0.07
C ASP A 27 -8.60 14.08 0.26
N GLY A 28 -8.94 14.45 1.50
CA GLY A 28 -10.30 14.34 2.04
C GLY A 28 -10.71 12.94 2.51
N LEU A 29 -9.79 11.99 2.62
CA LEU A 29 -10.02 10.67 3.23
C LEU A 29 -9.28 10.54 4.56
N ASP A 30 -10.02 10.56 5.67
CA ASP A 30 -9.45 10.50 7.02
C ASP A 30 -8.91 9.11 7.41
N ASN A 31 -9.23 8.08 6.62
CA ASN A 31 -8.83 6.69 6.85
C ASN A 31 -7.70 6.21 5.95
N VAL A 32 -7.01 7.13 5.25
CA VAL A 32 -5.86 6.81 4.39
C VAL A 32 -4.65 7.62 4.82
N GLU A 33 -3.66 6.94 5.40
CA GLU A 33 -2.34 7.53 5.64
C GLU A 33 -1.49 7.40 4.38
N VAL A 34 -1.00 8.52 3.84
CA VAL A 34 -0.11 8.53 2.68
C VAL A 34 1.33 8.75 3.12
N LEU A 35 2.14 7.70 3.06
CA LEU A 35 3.58 7.79 3.27
C LEU A 35 4.27 8.34 2.01
N ALA A 36 5.27 9.18 2.22
CA ALA A 36 6.22 9.55 1.16
C ALA A 36 6.99 8.31 0.68
N LEU A 37 7.86 8.48 -0.32
CA LEU A 37 8.75 7.41 -0.76
C LEU A 37 9.51 6.83 0.43
N VAL A 38 9.32 5.54 0.70
CA VAL A 38 9.99 4.80 1.78
C VAL A 38 11.19 4.05 1.20
N PRO A 39 12.41 4.22 1.74
CA PRO A 39 13.56 3.42 1.36
C PRO A 39 13.31 1.92 1.55
N GLY A 40 13.90 1.08 0.69
CA GLY A 40 13.62 -0.36 0.69
C GLY A 40 13.92 -1.04 2.03
N GLU A 41 14.99 -0.62 2.68
CA GLU A 41 15.44 -1.10 3.99
C GLU A 41 14.46 -0.75 5.13
N GLU A 42 13.65 0.30 4.98
CA GLU A 42 12.65 0.73 5.97
C GLU A 42 11.26 0.11 5.73
N MET A 43 11.02 -0.51 4.57
CA MET A 43 9.71 -1.05 4.20
C MET A 43 9.19 -2.10 5.20
N ALA A 44 10.09 -2.95 5.72
CA ALA A 44 9.75 -3.98 6.69
C ALA A 44 9.14 -3.40 7.97
N GLU A 45 9.77 -2.37 8.53
CA GLU A 45 9.32 -1.74 9.77
C GLU A 45 8.13 -0.80 9.54
N ARG A 46 8.25 0.08 8.54
CA ARG A 46 7.32 1.20 8.35
C ARG A 46 6.04 0.84 7.62
N VAL A 47 6.06 -0.21 6.80
CA VAL A 47 4.93 -0.61 5.95
C VAL A 47 4.48 -2.01 6.32
N TYR A 48 5.31 -3.02 6.12
CA TYR A 48 4.90 -4.42 6.26
C TYR A 48 4.57 -4.80 7.71
N GLY A 49 5.35 -4.34 8.69
CA GLY A 49 5.15 -4.65 10.11
C GLY A 49 3.82 -4.18 10.70
N ARG A 50 3.13 -3.24 10.03
CA ARG A 50 1.79 -2.75 10.40
C ARG A 50 0.70 -3.09 9.39
N THR A 51 1.00 -3.93 8.39
CA THR A 51 0.07 -4.32 7.32
C THR A 51 -0.54 -5.69 7.61
N ARG A 52 -1.88 -5.78 7.61
CA ARG A 52 -2.59 -7.06 7.74
C ARG A 52 -2.88 -7.75 6.40
N VAL A 53 -3.07 -6.97 5.35
CA VAL A 53 -3.32 -7.41 3.98
C VAL A 53 -2.66 -6.40 3.05
N LEU A 54 -1.88 -6.85 2.08
CA LEU A 54 -1.34 -5.97 1.04
C LEU A 54 -2.26 -6.00 -0.19
N LEU A 55 -2.68 -4.83 -0.65
CA LEU A 55 -3.36 -4.65 -1.93
C LEU A 55 -2.35 -4.20 -2.98
N MET A 56 -2.32 -4.85 -4.13
CA MET A 56 -1.50 -4.46 -5.29
C MET A 56 -2.41 -4.13 -6.49
N PRO A 57 -3.18 -3.03 -6.44
CA PRO A 57 -4.20 -2.70 -7.45
C PRO A 57 -3.60 -2.10 -8.74
N SER A 58 -2.35 -2.42 -9.05
CA SER A 58 -1.64 -1.92 -10.22
C SER A 58 -2.27 -2.45 -11.50
N SER A 59 -2.43 -1.59 -12.51
CA SER A 59 -2.85 -2.02 -13.86
C SER A 59 -1.77 -2.84 -14.57
N TYR A 60 -0.51 -2.65 -14.19
CA TYR A 60 0.64 -3.40 -14.66
C TYR A 60 1.70 -3.49 -13.56
N GLU A 61 2.26 -4.67 -13.38
CA GLU A 61 3.30 -4.96 -12.39
C GLU A 61 4.45 -5.69 -13.10
N SER A 62 5.65 -5.11 -13.07
CA SER A 62 6.80 -5.69 -13.79
C SER A 62 7.39 -6.89 -13.07
N TRP A 63 7.52 -6.82 -11.74
CA TRP A 63 8.26 -7.83 -10.97
C TRP A 63 7.53 -8.27 -9.70
N GLY A 64 6.60 -7.48 -9.19
CA GLY A 64 5.81 -7.86 -8.02
C GLY A 64 6.62 -7.94 -6.72
N ARG A 65 7.76 -7.21 -6.65
CA ARG A 65 8.67 -7.24 -5.50
C ARG A 65 7.94 -7.00 -4.17
N ALA A 66 7.05 -6.01 -4.12
CA ALA A 66 6.28 -5.69 -2.91
C ALA A 66 5.37 -6.85 -2.46
N GLY A 67 4.82 -7.61 -3.41
CA GLY A 67 4.03 -8.81 -3.13
C GLY A 67 4.89 -9.93 -2.55
N CYS A 68 6.06 -10.17 -3.14
CA CYS A 68 7.02 -11.15 -2.63
C CYS A 68 7.50 -10.81 -1.21
N GLU A 69 7.84 -9.55 -0.94
CA GLU A 69 8.26 -9.06 0.38
C GLU A 69 7.14 -9.22 1.42
N ALA A 70 5.89 -8.91 1.05
CA ALA A 70 4.73 -9.11 1.92
C ALA A 70 4.46 -10.59 2.22
N LEU A 71 4.49 -11.47 1.21
CA LEU A 71 4.32 -12.91 1.40
C LEU A 71 5.44 -13.51 2.28
N ALA A 72 6.69 -13.08 2.09
CA ALA A 72 7.81 -13.46 2.94
C ALA A 72 7.62 -13.00 4.40
N SER A 73 6.86 -11.91 4.61
CA SER A 73 6.48 -11.39 5.93
C SER A 73 5.20 -12.04 6.49
N GLY A 74 4.65 -13.07 5.82
CA GLY A 74 3.41 -13.74 6.23
C GLY A 74 2.13 -12.93 5.98
N ILE A 75 2.20 -11.89 5.16
CA ILE A 75 1.08 -10.99 4.86
C ILE A 75 0.34 -11.52 3.64
N PRO A 76 -0.97 -11.78 3.72
CA PRO A 76 -1.77 -12.12 2.55
C PRO A 76 -1.81 -10.97 1.54
N VAL A 77 -1.73 -11.31 0.25
CA VAL A 77 -1.69 -10.36 -0.87
C VAL A 77 -2.92 -10.53 -1.75
N VAL A 78 -3.52 -9.40 -2.14
CA VAL A 78 -4.53 -9.32 -3.21
C VAL A 78 -3.95 -8.47 -4.33
N ALA A 79 -3.67 -9.09 -5.48
CA ALA A 79 -3.05 -8.47 -6.65
C ALA A 79 -3.99 -8.49 -7.86
#